data_AF-A0A5A7MIE6-F1
#
_entry.id   AF-A0A5A7MIE6-F1
#
_cell.length_a   1.000
_cell.length_b   1.000
_cell.length_c   1.000
_cell.angle_alpha   90.00
_cell.angle_beta   90.00
_cell.angle_gamma   90.00
#
_symmetry.space_group_name_H-M   'P 1'
#
loop_
_entity.id
_entity.type
_entity.pdbx_description
1 polymer ?
#
loop_
_entity_poly.entity_id
_entity_poly.type
_entity_poly.pdbx_seq_one_letter_code
_entity_poly.pdbx_strand_id
1 'polypeptide(L)'
;MGTELPPDTDDMPMFARGIAGPFGKLTCDAKTWIDETTHELWLQHCAQRGQDTASVLRDCIYALVHGKTYRQMVMEKAQLESTQILAATQLLKSKD
;
A
#
# COMPACT_ATOMS: atom_id res chain seq x y z
N MET A 1 36.07 -10.74 -13.66
CA MET A 1 34.67 -10.98 -14.08
C MET A 1 33.85 -9.83 -13.54
N GLY A 2 33.28 -9.01 -14.43
CA GLY A 2 32.56 -7.80 -14.06
C GLY A 2 31.26 -8.14 -13.34
N THR A 3 30.99 -7.42 -12.26
CA THR A 3 29.67 -7.37 -11.62
C THR A 3 28.81 -6.42 -12.45
N GLU A 4 28.08 -6.98 -13.41
CA GLU A 4 27.00 -6.24 -14.07
C GLU A 4 25.91 -5.96 -13.03
N LEU A 5 25.59 -4.67 -12.84
CA LEU A 5 24.41 -4.25 -12.11
C LEU A 5 23.17 -4.74 -12.87
N PRO A 6 22.13 -5.25 -12.19
CA PRO A 6 20.94 -5.71 -12.88
C PRO A 6 20.32 -4.57 -13.70
N PRO A 7 19.78 -4.87 -14.90
CA PRO A 7 19.18 -3.89 -15.79
C PRO A 7 18.08 -3.11 -15.08
N ASP A 8 17.94 -1.84 -15.44
CA ASP A 8 16.98 -0.88 -14.88
C ASP A 8 15.65 -1.54 -14.54
N THR A 9 15.21 -1.38 -13.29
CA THR A 9 13.98 -1.95 -12.71
C THR A 9 12.69 -1.47 -13.39
N ASP A 10 12.79 -0.78 -14.52
CA ASP A 10 11.69 -0.15 -15.23
C ASP A 10 10.90 -1.11 -16.13
N ASP A 11 11.50 -2.25 -16.50
CA ASP A 11 10.85 -3.34 -17.25
C ASP A 11 10.24 -4.44 -16.35
N MET A 12 10.31 -4.30 -15.02
CA MET A 12 9.62 -5.26 -14.15
C MET A 12 8.11 -5.10 -14.27
N PRO A 13 7.34 -6.20 -14.45
CA PRO A 13 5.90 -6.15 -14.47
C PRO A 13 5.38 -5.38 -13.25
N MET A 14 4.31 -4.58 -13.41
CA MET A 14 3.77 -3.77 -12.32
C MET A 14 3.44 -4.58 -11.05
N PHE A 15 3.13 -5.88 -11.19
CA PHE A 15 2.93 -6.79 -10.07
C PHE A 15 4.24 -7.18 -9.34
N ALA A 16 5.39 -7.14 -10.02
CA ALA A 16 6.72 -7.42 -9.47
C ALA A 16 7.34 -6.21 -8.73
N ARG A 17 6.83 -4.99 -8.97
CA ARG A 17 7.26 -3.77 -8.26
C ARG A 17 6.92 -3.80 -6.76
N GLY A 18 6.04 -4.71 -6.34
CA GLY A 18 5.54 -4.81 -4.97
C GLY A 18 4.59 -3.67 -4.63
N ILE A 19 3.72 -3.90 -3.65
CA ILE A 19 2.73 -2.89 -3.25
C ILE A 19 3.48 -1.81 -2.46
N ALA A 20 3.45 -0.57 -2.95
CA ALA A 20 3.90 0.59 -2.19
C ALA A 20 2.83 0.94 -1.14
N GLY A 21 3.26 0.99 0.11
CA GLY A 21 2.45 1.39 1.25
C GLY A 21 2.81 2.78 1.80
N PRO A 22 2.18 3.17 2.91
CA PRO A 22 2.39 4.47 3.53
C PRO A 22 3.85 4.66 3.98
N PHE A 23 4.53 3.57 4.37
CA PHE A 23 5.93 3.57 4.83
C PHE A 23 6.93 3.00 3.82
N GLY A 24 6.55 2.88 2.55
CA GLY A 24 7.38 2.27 1.51
C GLY A 24 6.89 0.88 1.11
N LYS A 25 7.78 0.07 0.52
CA LYS A 25 7.42 -1.25 -0.04
C LYS A 25 6.93 -2.20 1.06
N LEU A 26 5.82 -2.89 0.81
CA LEU A 26 5.36 -3.98 1.68
C LEU A 26 6.26 -5.22 1.47
N THR A 27 6.92 -5.69 2.52
CA THR A 27 7.88 -6.81 2.48
C THR A 27 7.58 -7.94 3.46
N CYS A 28 6.62 -7.76 4.37
CA CYS A 28 6.29 -8.72 5.41
C CYS A 28 4.87 -9.28 5.23
N ASP A 29 4.75 -10.60 5.35
CA ASP A 29 3.47 -11.29 5.34
C ASP A 29 2.86 -11.34 6.75
N ALA A 30 1.55 -11.09 6.85
CA ALA A 30 0.77 -11.39 8.05
C ALA A 30 -0.08 -12.65 7.79
N LYS A 31 0.32 -13.80 8.33
CA LYS A 31 -0.38 -15.09 8.18
C LYS A 31 -0.58 -15.73 9.54
N THR A 32 -1.74 -16.34 9.76
CA THR A 32 -2.05 -17.15 10.95
C THR A 32 -3.15 -18.16 10.64
N TRP A 33 -3.36 -19.13 11.52
CA TRP A 33 -4.46 -20.09 11.42
C TRP A 33 -5.66 -19.61 12.24
N ILE A 34 -6.86 -19.84 11.70
CA ILE A 34 -8.15 -19.57 12.34
C ILE A 34 -9.06 -20.76 12.07
N ASP A 35 -10.07 -20.97 12.91
CA ASP A 35 -11.07 -22.01 12.70
C ASP A 35 -11.98 -21.70 11.50
N GLU A 36 -12.64 -22.73 10.98
CA GLU A 36 -13.48 -22.66 9.78
C GLU A 36 -14.66 -21.70 9.96
N THR A 37 -15.33 -21.72 11.12
CA THR A 37 -16.47 -20.84 11.38
C THR A 37 -16.05 -19.37 11.38
N THR A 38 -14.92 -19.05 12.01
CA THR A 38 -14.34 -17.69 11.98
C THR A 38 -13.94 -17.29 10.56
N HIS A 39 -13.37 -18.22 9.77
CA HIS A 39 -13.00 -17.96 8.38
C HIS A 39 -14.22 -17.65 7.50
N GLU A 40 -15.33 -18.37 7.64
CA GLU A 40 -16.57 -18.09 6.90
C GLU A 40 -17.13 -16.71 7.21
N LEU A 41 -17.20 -16.35 8.50
CA LEU A 41 -17.64 -15.02 8.95
C LEU A 41 -16.72 -13.92 8.40
N TRP A 42 -15.41 -14.19 8.34
CA TRP A 42 -14.44 -13.29 7.74
C TRP A 42 -14.71 -13.07 6.24
N LEU A 43 -14.96 -14.13 5.48
CA LEU A 43 -15.30 -14.02 4.05
C LEU A 43 -16.58 -13.21 3.82
N GLN A 44 -17.61 -13.44 4.65
CA GLN A 44 -18.84 -12.66 4.60
C GLN A 44 -18.58 -11.17 4.91
N HIS A 45 -17.77 -10.89 5.93
CA HIS A 45 -17.38 -9.53 6.30
C HIS A 45 -16.64 -8.81 5.16
N CYS A 46 -15.74 -9.50 4.48
CA CYS A 46 -15.00 -9.01 3.33
C CYS A 46 -15.94 -8.72 2.14
N ALA A 47 -16.82 -9.67 1.81
CA ALA A 47 -17.79 -9.55 0.72
C ALA A 47 -18.75 -8.36 0.92
N GLN A 48 -19.27 -8.17 2.14
CA GLN A 48 -20.14 -7.04 2.47
C GLN A 48 -19.47 -5.67 2.27
N ARG A 49 -18.14 -5.62 2.35
CA ARG A 49 -17.33 -4.39 2.15
C ARG A 49 -16.81 -4.24 0.73
N GLY A 50 -17.01 -5.24 -0.14
CA GLY A 50 -16.41 -5.28 -1.47
C GLY A 50 -14.88 -5.29 -1.41
N GLN A 51 -14.30 -5.94 -0.40
CA GLN A 51 -12.86 -5.99 -0.18
C GLN A 51 -12.34 -7.43 -0.21
N ASP A 52 -11.10 -7.63 -0.63
CA ASP A 52 -10.41 -8.91 -0.49
C ASP A 52 -9.92 -9.13 0.95
N THR A 53 -9.68 -10.39 1.30
CA THR A 53 -9.26 -10.80 2.66
C THR A 53 -7.94 -10.17 3.09
N ALA A 54 -6.98 -9.99 2.17
CA ALA A 54 -5.69 -9.41 2.49
C ALA A 54 -5.80 -7.91 2.79
N SER A 55 -6.66 -7.19 2.07
CA SER A 55 -6.92 -5.76 2.27
C SER A 55 -7.58 -5.50 3.63
N VAL A 56 -8.59 -6.29 4.02
CA VAL A 56 -9.23 -6.13 5.33
C VAL A 56 -8.28 -6.51 6.46
N LEU A 57 -7.50 -7.60 6.32
CA LEU A 57 -6.51 -7.99 7.32
C LEU A 57 -5.46 -6.89 7.53
N ARG A 58 -4.95 -6.32 6.43
CA ARG A 58 -3.99 -5.21 6.47
C ARG A 58 -4.58 -3.99 7.18
N ASP A 59 -5.83 -3.64 6.89
CA ASP A 59 -6.52 -2.55 7.58
C ASP A 59 -6.67 -2.81 9.08
N CYS A 60 -7.03 -4.03 9.49
CA CYS A 60 -7.14 -4.41 10.91
C CYS A 60 -5.81 -4.23 11.65
N ILE A 61 -4.71 -4.72 11.07
CA ILE A 61 -3.37 -4.63 11.67
C ILE A 61 -2.94 -3.17 11.79
N TYR A 62 -3.09 -2.38 10.73
CA TYR A 62 -2.70 -0.97 10.73
C TYR A 62 -3.56 -0.14 11.68
N ALA A 63 -4.87 -0.39 11.73
CA ALA A 63 -5.77 0.28 12.67
C ALA A 63 -5.35 0.01 14.12
N LEU A 64 -4.96 -1.23 14.43
CA LEU A 64 -4.50 -1.61 15.76
C LEU A 64 -3.15 -0.97 16.14
N VAL A 65 -2.18 -0.97 15.22
CA VAL A 65 -0.81 -0.50 15.50
C VAL A 65 -0.67 1.02 15.40
N HIS A 66 -1.40 1.66 14.47
CA HIS A 66 -1.23 3.08 14.13
C HIS A 66 -2.48 3.94 14.40
N GLY A 67 -3.60 3.35 14.83
CA GLY A 67 -4.86 4.06 15.03
C GLY A 67 -5.54 4.51 13.73
N LYS A 68 -5.03 4.08 12.56
CA LYS A 68 -5.57 4.38 11.23
C LYS A 68 -5.48 3.15 10.34
N THR A 69 -6.46 2.95 9.47
CA THR A 69 -6.41 1.85 8.50
C THR A 69 -5.31 2.08 7.47
N TYR A 70 -4.81 1.00 6.86
CA TYR A 70 -3.81 1.11 5.80
C TYR A 70 -4.29 2.01 4.66
N ARG A 71 -5.55 1.87 4.25
CA ARG A 71 -6.14 2.73 3.22
C ARG A 71 -6.17 4.21 3.60
N GLN A 72 -6.54 4.54 4.84
CA GLN A 72 -6.51 5.94 5.31
C GLN A 72 -5.10 6.52 5.18
N MET A 73 -4.07 5.77 5.59
CA MET A 73 -2.70 6.23 5.51
C MET A 73 -2.18 6.36 4.07
N VAL A 74 -2.60 5.47 3.17
CA VAL A 74 -2.29 5.59 1.73
C VAL A 74 -2.94 6.84 1.12
N MET A 75 -4.20 7.11 1.44
CA MET A 75 -4.89 8.32 0.98
C MET A 75 -4.22 9.59 1.50
N GLU A 76 -3.85 9.62 2.79
CA GLU A 76 -3.12 10.75 3.38
C GLU A 76 -1.78 11.00 2.68
N LYS A 77 -1.02 9.93 2.40
CA LYS A 77 0.23 10.03 1.65
C LYS A 77 0.02 10.58 0.25
N ALA A 78 -0.95 10.05 -0.50
CA ALA A 78 -1.26 10.52 -1.85
C ALA A 78 -1.67 12.01 -1.87
N GLN A 79 -2.43 12.44 -0.86
CA GLN A 79 -2.81 13.85 -0.71
C GLN A 79 -1.59 14.75 -0.43
N LEU A 80 -0.68 14.31 0.45
CA LEU A 80 0.56 15.04 0.73
C LEU A 80 1.46 15.14 -0.50
N GLU A 81 1.60 14.05 -1.26
CA GLU A 81 2.37 14.01 -2.51
C GLU A 81 1.75 14.95 -3.56
N SER A 82 0.43 14.93 -3.73
CA SER A 82 -0.28 15.85 -4.63
C SER A 82 -0.06 17.32 -4.26
N THR A 83 -0.11 17.64 -2.96
CA THR A 83 0.11 19.00 -2.45
C THR A 83 1.52 19.49 -2.77
N GLN A 84 2.53 18.63 -2.61
CA GLN A 84 3.93 18.95 -2.91
C GLN A 84 4.15 19.20 -4.41
N ILE A 85 3.54 18.39 -5.28
CA ILE A 85 3.61 18.55 -6.74
C ILE A 85 3.01 19.89 -7.17
N LEU A 86 1.87 20.28 -6.60
CA LEU A 86 1.22 21.56 -6.91
C LEU A 86 2.10 22.74 -6.47
N ALA A 87 2.69 22.68 -5.28
CA ALA A 87 3.59 23.72 -4.78
C ALA A 87 4.84 23.88 -5.67
N ALA A 88 5.48 22.77 -6.06
CA ALA A 88 6.62 22.79 -6.97
C ALA A 88 6.25 23.40 -8.34
N THR A 89 5.06 23.07 -8.86
CA THR A 89 4.55 23.62 -10.13
C THR A 89 4.34 25.14 -10.07
N GLN A 90 3.86 25.68 -8.94
CA GLN A 90 3.68 27.11 -8.76
C GLN A 90 5.02 27.86 -8.73
N LEU A 91 6.04 27.28 -8.08
CA LEU A 91 7.39 27.85 -8.02
C LEU A 91 8.06 27.92 -9.40
N LEU A 92 7.82 26.94 -10.26
CA LEU A 92 8.30 26.96 -11.64
C LEU A 92 7.63 28.08 -12.45
N LYS A 93 6.32 28.27 -12.31
CA LYS A 93 5.57 29.34 -13.00
C LYS A 93 5.90 30.75 -12.54
N SER A 94 6.42 30.92 -11.33
CA SER A 94 6.83 32.24 -10.79
C SER A 94 8.28 32.62 -11.16
N LYS A 95 9.01 31.76 -11.87
CA LYS A 95 10.39 32.00 -12.32
C LYS A 95 10.49 32.45 -13.79
N ASP A 96 9.36 32.44 -14.51
CA ASP A 96 9.18 33.02 -15.84
C ASP A 96 8.52 34.41 -15.72
#